data_AF-A0A812SFT2-F1
#
_entry.id   AF-A0A812SFT2-F1
#
_cell.length_a   1.000
_cell.length_b   1.000
_cell.length_c   1.000
_cell.angle_alpha   90.00
_cell.angle_beta   90.00
_cell.angle_gamma   90.00
#
_symmetry.space_group_name_H-M   'P 1'
#
loop_
_entity.id
_entity.type
_entity.pdbx_description
1 polymer ?
#
loop_
_entity_poly.entity_id
_entity_poly.type
_entity_poly.pdbx_seq_one_letter_code
_entity_poly.pdbx_strand_id
1 'polypeptide(L)'
;MRGDFWLFFGLHMMVWGFFQHGWRDNAGWKGNRGGNLGTVGIDWVDCWVDLKMISIMVTFFLAFYVNQCFGRYQHICATTQKMFASAHDFMYHARLFLRKPDKPYDRLSSRWITAVSLLGVAQLETRGQTDLDEQQWKSFVSSGLVRKSEVEFLRSLGGLGRLLVVTQMAGEVVRSALEAEGKADAARDSVLTEMVDRLLVYKEHHQDLLDLSAVKVPVHYHHLLTAPGLKQS
;
A
#
# COMPACT_ATOMS: atom_id res chain seq x y z
N MET A 1 12.70 -6.07 -5.37
CA MET A 1 13.51 -7.17 -4.82
C MET A 1 14.71 -7.39 -5.72
N ARG A 2 15.93 -6.92 -5.44
CA ARG A 2 17.09 -7.36 -6.26
C ARG A 2 18.53 -7.04 -5.81
N GLY A 3 18.81 -6.12 -4.89
CA GLY A 3 20.21 -5.88 -4.45
C GLY A 3 20.45 -6.35 -3.02
N ASP A 4 19.69 -5.78 -2.09
CA ASP A 4 19.98 -5.86 -0.65
C ASP A 4 19.87 -7.27 -0.07
N PHE A 5 18.95 -8.11 -0.57
CA PHE A 5 18.85 -9.51 -0.15
C PHE A 5 20.10 -10.30 -0.55
N TRP A 6 20.57 -10.17 -1.79
CA TRP A 6 21.75 -10.88 -2.26
C TRP A 6 23.03 -10.34 -1.63
N LEU A 7 23.04 -9.05 -1.28
CA LEU A 7 24.14 -8.42 -0.56
C LEU A 7 24.18 -8.92 0.89
N PHE A 8 23.05 -9.00 1.58
CA PHE A 8 22.98 -9.50 2.95
C PHE A 8 23.21 -11.02 3.03
N PHE A 9 22.63 -11.79 2.11
CA PHE A 9 22.89 -13.22 1.97
C PHE A 9 24.34 -13.48 1.57
N GLY A 10 24.89 -12.69 0.66
CA GLY A 10 26.29 -12.74 0.26
C GLY A 10 27.23 -12.40 1.42
N LEU A 11 26.93 -11.36 2.21
CA LEU A 11 27.67 -11.02 3.42
C LEU A 11 27.59 -12.15 4.45
N HIS A 12 26.41 -12.73 4.65
CA HIS A 12 26.21 -13.83 5.59
C HIS A 12 26.93 -15.11 5.15
N MET A 13 26.91 -15.43 3.85
CA MET A 13 27.66 -16.53 3.25
C MET A 13 29.18 -16.28 3.22
N MET A 14 29.61 -15.03 3.06
CA MET A 14 31.02 -14.61 3.11
C MET A 14 31.54 -14.73 4.54
N VAL A 15 30.79 -14.23 5.52
CA VAL A 15 31.07 -14.41 6.95
C VAL A 15 31.09 -15.90 7.29
N TRP A 16 30.10 -16.69 6.84
CA TRP A 16 30.07 -18.15 7.02
C TRP A 16 31.22 -18.87 6.31
N GLY A 17 31.64 -18.42 5.14
CA GLY A 17 32.77 -18.95 4.38
C GLY A 17 34.10 -18.67 5.08
N PHE A 18 34.30 -17.44 5.58
CA PHE A 18 35.42 -17.10 6.45
C PHE A 18 35.41 -17.91 7.76
N PHE A 19 34.23 -18.25 8.28
CA PHE A 19 34.06 -19.16 9.43
C PHE A 19 34.43 -20.61 9.14
N GLN A 20 34.22 -21.11 7.91
CA GLN A 20 34.54 -22.48 7.48
C GLN A 20 36.02 -22.64 7.08
N HIS A 21 36.64 -21.62 6.49
CA HIS A 21 38.02 -21.65 5.98
C HIS A 21 39.11 -21.40 7.04
N GLY A 22 38.82 -21.57 8.33
CA GLY A 22 39.87 -21.78 9.33
C GLY A 22 40.43 -20.53 10.03
N TRP A 23 39.71 -19.41 10.09
CA TRP A 23 40.07 -18.37 11.09
C TRP A 23 39.81 -18.81 12.54
N ARG A 24 39.15 -19.97 12.73
CA ARG A 24 39.08 -20.71 14.01
C ARG A 24 40.45 -21.11 14.56
N ASP A 25 41.43 -21.38 13.69
CA ASP A 25 42.69 -21.99 14.11
C ASP A 25 43.82 -20.98 14.31
N ASN A 26 43.64 -19.73 13.87
CA ASN A 26 44.62 -18.64 14.07
C ASN A 26 44.24 -17.64 15.17
N ALA A 27 43.04 -17.75 15.76
CA ALA A 27 42.64 -16.94 16.92
C ALA A 27 42.66 -17.72 18.25
N GLY A 28 43.19 -18.94 18.24
CA GLY A 28 43.30 -19.83 19.40
C GLY A 28 44.77 -20.16 19.73
N TRP A 29 45.43 -19.23 20.42
CA TRP A 29 46.25 -19.52 21.60
C TRP A 29 46.96 -20.89 21.63
N LYS A 30 48.08 -21.02 20.90
CA LYS A 30 49.18 -21.87 21.35
C LYS A 30 50.37 -21.00 21.72
N GLY A 31 50.41 -20.65 23.01
CA GLY A 31 51.60 -20.12 23.68
C GLY A 31 51.67 -18.61 23.85
N ASN A 32 51.02 -18.05 24.87
CA ASN A 32 51.76 -17.53 26.02
C ASN A 32 50.82 -17.18 27.17
N ARG A 33 50.99 -17.84 28.32
CA ARG A 33 50.62 -17.24 29.61
C ARG A 33 51.69 -16.18 29.89
N GLY A 34 51.31 -14.91 29.83
CA GLY A 34 52.20 -13.79 30.15
C GLY A 34 52.60 -13.00 28.91
N GLY A 35 51.96 -11.86 28.71
CA GLY A 35 52.28 -10.94 27.62
C GLY A 35 51.27 -9.82 27.54
N ASN A 36 51.59 -8.70 28.17
CA ASN A 36 50.79 -7.49 28.30
C ASN A 36 50.21 -6.96 26.98
N LEU A 37 48.95 -7.31 26.68
CA LEU A 37 48.03 -6.44 25.97
C LEU A 37 46.65 -6.48 26.65
N GLY A 38 46.66 -6.33 27.97
CA GLY A 38 45.47 -6.05 28.75
C GLY A 38 45.12 -4.58 28.65
N THR A 39 44.27 -4.20 27.70
CA THR A 39 43.46 -2.96 27.80
C THR A 39 42.10 -3.02 27.12
N VAL A 40 41.65 -4.16 26.60
CA VAL A 40 40.22 -4.41 26.40
C VAL A 40 39.98 -5.91 26.63
N GLY A 41 39.52 -6.28 27.82
CA GLY A 41 39.22 -7.65 28.21
C GLY A 41 38.00 -8.20 27.48
N ILE A 42 38.15 -8.49 26.18
CA ILE A 42 37.16 -9.22 25.39
C ILE A 42 37.73 -10.61 25.20
N ASP A 43 37.15 -11.60 25.88
CA ASP A 43 37.39 -13.01 25.58
C ASP A 43 36.86 -13.27 24.17
N TRP A 44 37.78 -13.33 23.20
CA TRP A 44 37.43 -13.44 21.79
C TRP A 44 36.54 -14.64 21.54
N VAL A 45 36.77 -15.78 22.22
CA VAL A 45 35.98 -17.01 22.12
C VAL A 45 34.50 -16.79 22.46
N ASP A 46 34.21 -16.05 23.53
CA ASP A 46 32.83 -15.77 23.95
C ASP A 46 32.18 -14.76 22.99
N CYS A 47 32.93 -13.75 22.55
CA CYS A 47 32.50 -12.82 21.51
C CYS A 47 32.12 -13.53 20.19
N TRP A 48 32.80 -14.64 19.85
CA TRP A 48 32.53 -15.44 18.64
C TRP A 48 31.23 -16.26 18.73
N VAL A 49 30.87 -16.76 19.92
CA VAL A 49 29.61 -17.49 20.15
C VAL A 49 28.44 -16.52 20.13
N ASP A 50 28.59 -15.36 20.77
CA ASP A 50 27.58 -14.32 20.80
C ASP A 50 27.28 -13.78 19.40
N LEU A 51 28.31 -13.54 18.58
CA LEU A 51 28.11 -13.05 17.21
C LEU A 51 27.33 -14.06 16.33
N LYS A 52 27.58 -15.36 16.50
CA LYS A 52 26.84 -16.42 15.78
C LYS A 52 25.38 -16.48 16.22
N MET A 53 25.12 -16.43 17.53
CA MET A 53 23.76 -16.39 18.08
C MET A 53 22.99 -15.18 17.57
N ILE A 54 23.59 -13.98 17.65
CA ILE A 54 22.99 -12.73 17.16
C ILE A 54 22.70 -12.83 15.66
N SER A 55 23.64 -13.35 14.87
CA SER A 55 23.45 -13.44 13.42
C SER A 55 22.31 -14.40 13.03
N ILE A 56 22.16 -15.53 13.73
CA ILE A 56 21.04 -16.46 13.52
C ILE A 56 19.72 -15.78 13.90
N MET A 57 19.66 -15.11 15.05
CA MET A 57 18.46 -14.40 15.50
C MET A 57 18.05 -13.29 14.53
N VAL A 58 19.01 -12.48 14.05
CA VAL A 58 18.75 -11.41 13.07
C VAL A 58 18.24 -11.97 11.75
N THR A 59 18.88 -13.02 11.21
CA THR A 59 18.43 -13.67 9.97
C THR A 59 17.02 -14.23 10.11
N PHE A 60 16.71 -14.88 11.24
CA PHE A 60 15.37 -15.37 11.55
C PHE A 60 14.36 -14.22 11.58
N PHE A 61 14.56 -13.20 12.41
CA PHE A 61 13.62 -12.07 12.49
C PHE A 61 13.46 -11.33 11.16
N LEU A 62 14.54 -11.20 10.38
CA LEU A 62 14.49 -10.61 9.05
C LEU A 62 13.61 -11.45 8.11
N ALA A 63 13.75 -12.78 8.11
CA ALA A 63 12.92 -13.65 7.28
C ALA A 63 11.43 -13.53 7.64
N PHE A 64 11.09 -13.51 8.94
CA PHE A 64 9.71 -13.31 9.39
C PHE A 64 9.17 -11.94 9.00
N TYR A 65 9.98 -10.89 9.19
CA TYR A 65 9.61 -9.52 8.82
C TYR A 65 9.36 -9.39 7.31
N VAL A 66 10.26 -9.93 6.48
CA VAL A 66 10.11 -9.92 5.02
C VAL A 66 8.87 -10.69 4.59
N ASN A 67 8.59 -11.85 5.20
CA ASN A 67 7.39 -12.62 4.90
C ASN A 67 6.11 -11.84 5.23
N GLN A 68 6.07 -11.16 6.39
CA GLN A 68 4.93 -10.31 6.77
C GLN A 68 4.75 -9.12 5.83
N CYS A 69 5.85 -8.43 5.48
CA CYS A 69 5.82 -7.34 4.51
C CYS A 69 5.36 -7.80 3.13
N PHE A 70 5.80 -8.97 2.68
CA PHE A 70 5.40 -9.55 1.40
C PHE A 70 3.93 -9.94 1.38
N GLY A 71 3.43 -10.61 2.44
CA GLY A 71 2.02 -10.94 2.57
C GLY A 71 1.13 -9.70 2.56
N ARG A 72 1.53 -8.64 3.26
CA ARG A 72 0.82 -7.36 3.22
C ARG A 72 0.85 -6.70 1.85
N TYR A 73 1.99 -6.72 1.16
CA TYR A 73 2.10 -6.19 -0.20
C TYR A 73 1.15 -6.92 -1.16
N GLN A 74 1.13 -8.25 -1.13
CA GLN A 74 0.21 -9.05 -1.94
C GLN A 74 -1.25 -8.71 -1.64
N HIS A 75 -1.60 -8.51 -0.36
CA HIS A 75 -2.95 -8.14 0.05
C HIS A 75 -3.36 -6.77 -0.50
N ILE A 76 -2.51 -5.75 -0.39
CA ILE A 76 -2.76 -4.42 -0.96
C ILE A 76 -2.97 -4.50 -2.47
N CYS A 77 -2.11 -5.24 -3.19
CA CYS A 77 -2.26 -5.43 -4.63
C CYS A 77 -3.59 -6.11 -4.99
N ALA A 78 -3.95 -7.19 -4.28
CA ALA A 78 -5.20 -7.92 -4.51
C ALA A 78 -6.43 -7.06 -4.23
N THR A 79 -6.45 -6.31 -3.13
CA THR A 79 -7.55 -5.40 -2.77
C THR A 79 -7.68 -4.26 -3.77
N THR A 80 -6.55 -3.69 -4.22
CA THR A 80 -6.55 -2.64 -5.27
C THR A 80 -7.16 -3.17 -6.57
N GLN A 81 -6.79 -4.39 -6.98
CA GLN A 81 -7.38 -5.01 -8.17
C GLN A 81 -8.89 -5.22 -8.03
N LYS A 82 -9.37 -5.69 -6.88
CA LYS A 82 -10.81 -5.84 -6.59
C LYS A 82 -11.56 -4.51 -6.61
N MET A 83 -10.95 -3.46 -6.07
CA MET A 83 -11.50 -2.09 -6.13
C MET A 83 -11.65 -1.62 -7.59
N PHE A 84 -10.64 -1.80 -8.43
CA PHE A 84 -10.76 -1.43 -9.84
C PHE A 84 -11.71 -2.33 -10.63
N ALA A 85 -11.80 -3.62 -10.30
CA ALA A 85 -12.74 -4.54 -10.92
C ALA A 85 -14.19 -4.14 -10.63
N SER A 86 -14.54 -3.85 -9.38
CA SER A 86 -15.89 -3.37 -9.00
C SER A 86 -16.23 -2.02 -9.64
N ALA A 87 -15.27 -1.09 -9.73
CA ALA A 87 -15.43 0.15 -10.47
C ALA A 87 -15.72 -0.11 -11.97
N HIS A 88 -14.99 -1.05 -12.58
CA HIS A 88 -15.19 -1.44 -13.97
C HIS A 88 -16.55 -2.10 -14.20
N ASP A 89 -17.00 -2.98 -13.31
CA ASP A 89 -18.32 -3.60 -13.38
C ASP A 89 -19.43 -2.54 -13.34
N PHE A 90 -19.33 -1.55 -12.46
CA PHE A 90 -20.25 -0.42 -12.42
C PHE A 90 -20.24 0.36 -13.76
N MET A 91 -19.05 0.69 -14.28
CA MET A 91 -18.92 1.41 -15.55
C MET A 91 -19.50 0.61 -16.73
N TYR A 92 -19.30 -0.71 -16.73
CA TYR A 92 -19.87 -1.61 -17.71
C TYR A 92 -21.40 -1.58 -17.69
N HIS A 93 -22.02 -1.69 -16.51
CA HIS A 93 -23.47 -1.59 -16.37
C HIS A 93 -24.01 -0.20 -16.72
N ALA A 94 -23.34 0.88 -16.29
CA ALA A 94 -23.70 2.24 -16.68
C ALA A 94 -23.74 2.38 -18.20
N ARG A 95 -22.73 1.84 -18.89
CA ARG A 95 -22.67 1.87 -20.36
C ARG A 95 -23.70 0.98 -21.02
N LEU A 96 -24.06 -0.16 -20.42
CA LEU A 96 -25.08 -1.05 -20.94
C LEU A 96 -26.48 -0.43 -20.87
N PHE A 97 -26.81 0.24 -19.75
CA PHE A 97 -28.17 0.71 -19.48
C PHE A 97 -28.43 2.19 -19.81
N LEU A 98 -27.40 3.03 -19.89
CA LEU A 98 -27.54 4.49 -20.04
C LEU A 98 -26.96 5.05 -21.35
N ARG A 99 -26.27 4.24 -22.14
CA ARG A 99 -25.59 4.75 -23.35
C ARG A 99 -26.62 5.17 -24.39
N LYS A 100 -26.66 6.47 -24.67
CA LYS A 100 -27.42 7.07 -25.77
C LYS A 100 -26.55 8.06 -26.55
N PRO A 101 -26.78 8.23 -27.86
CA PRO A 101 -26.00 9.16 -28.68
C PRO A 101 -26.06 10.61 -28.17
N ASP A 102 -27.24 11.03 -27.70
CA ASP A 102 -27.51 12.44 -27.39
C ASP A 102 -27.35 12.81 -25.92
N LYS A 103 -27.11 11.82 -25.03
CA LYS A 103 -27.06 12.05 -23.58
C LYS A 103 -25.86 11.32 -22.95
N PRO A 104 -24.86 12.05 -22.41
CA PRO A 104 -23.62 11.45 -21.90
C PRO A 104 -23.72 11.02 -20.41
N TYR A 105 -24.82 10.40 -19.99
CA TYR A 105 -24.99 9.97 -18.59
C TYR A 105 -23.99 8.87 -18.20
N ASP A 106 -23.75 7.91 -19.09
CA ASP A 106 -22.76 6.84 -18.92
C ASP A 106 -21.35 7.39 -18.70
N ARG A 107 -20.96 8.38 -19.50
CA ARG A 107 -19.67 9.06 -19.42
C ARG A 107 -19.53 9.84 -18.12
N LEU A 108 -20.60 10.52 -17.69
CA LEU A 108 -20.58 11.32 -16.47
C LEU A 108 -20.46 10.44 -15.21
N SER A 109 -21.25 9.38 -15.10
CA SER A 109 -21.17 8.45 -13.96
C SER A 109 -19.83 7.73 -13.93
N SER A 110 -19.33 7.28 -15.08
CA SER A 110 -18.02 6.62 -15.20
C SER A 110 -16.87 7.55 -14.84
N ARG A 111 -16.95 8.83 -15.22
CA ARG A 111 -15.95 9.84 -14.85
C ARG A 111 -15.90 10.03 -13.34
N TRP A 112 -17.04 10.08 -12.65
CA TRP A 112 -17.07 10.20 -11.18
C TRP A 112 -16.40 9.00 -10.50
N ILE A 113 -16.72 7.78 -10.93
CA ILE A 113 -16.10 6.55 -10.38
C ILE A 113 -14.61 6.46 -10.68
N THR A 114 -14.20 6.87 -11.88
CA THR A 114 -12.77 6.93 -12.23
C THR A 114 -12.05 7.97 -11.38
N ALA A 115 -12.64 9.16 -11.21
CA ALA A 115 -12.07 10.24 -10.42
C ALA A 115 -11.88 9.80 -8.97
N VAL A 116 -12.90 9.25 -8.31
CA VAL A 116 -12.77 8.81 -6.90
C VAL A 116 -11.79 7.66 -6.72
N SER A 117 -11.70 6.75 -7.69
CA SER A 117 -10.71 5.65 -7.65
C SER A 117 -9.28 6.17 -7.70
N LEU A 118 -9.00 7.10 -8.61
CA LEU A 118 -7.66 7.67 -8.74
C LEU A 118 -7.32 8.64 -7.61
N LEU A 119 -8.30 9.41 -7.12
CA LEU A 119 -8.13 10.25 -5.93
C LEU A 119 -7.85 9.40 -4.68
N GLY A 120 -8.51 8.25 -4.54
CA GLY A 120 -8.24 7.29 -3.48
C GLY A 120 -6.83 6.74 -3.52
N VAL A 121 -6.36 6.32 -4.71
CA VAL A 121 -4.97 5.87 -4.89
C VAL A 121 -3.98 6.97 -4.54
N ALA A 122 -4.22 8.21 -4.99
CA ALA A 122 -3.37 9.33 -4.65
C ALA A 122 -3.34 9.62 -3.13
N GLN A 123 -4.46 9.42 -2.42
CA GLN A 123 -4.52 9.56 -0.97
C GLN A 123 -3.73 8.47 -0.21
N LEU A 124 -3.62 7.27 -0.78
CA LEU A 124 -2.79 6.20 -0.21
C LEU A 124 -1.30 6.53 -0.32
N GLU A 125 -0.89 7.11 -1.45
CA GLU A 125 0.51 7.53 -1.66
C GLU A 125 0.94 8.59 -0.65
N THR A 126 0.04 9.49 -0.27
CA THR A 126 0.30 10.53 0.75
C THR A 126 0.21 10.00 2.19
N ARG A 127 0.18 8.68 2.39
CA ARG A 127 0.11 8.01 3.71
C ARG A 127 -1.06 8.48 4.57
N GLY A 128 -2.19 8.80 3.95
CA GLY A 128 -3.38 9.26 4.66
C GLY A 128 -3.35 10.74 5.06
N GLN A 129 -2.47 11.57 4.48
CA GLN A 129 -2.69 13.01 4.52
C GLN A 129 -4.04 13.35 3.90
N THR A 130 -4.75 14.25 4.55
CA THR A 130 -6.18 14.51 4.28
C THR A 130 -6.40 15.24 2.96
N ASP A 131 -5.37 15.86 2.40
CA ASP A 131 -5.46 16.63 1.17
C ASP A 131 -4.33 16.28 0.18
N LEU A 132 -4.65 16.47 -1.09
CA LEU A 132 -3.75 16.25 -2.22
C LEU A 132 -2.96 17.52 -2.50
N ASP A 133 -1.74 17.36 -2.99
CA ASP A 133 -0.92 18.51 -3.38
C ASP A 133 -1.53 19.26 -4.57
N GLU A 134 -1.23 20.55 -4.68
CA GLU A 134 -1.69 21.42 -5.77
C GLU A 134 -1.25 20.88 -7.14
N GLN A 135 -0.07 20.23 -7.22
CA GLN A 135 0.39 19.58 -8.46
C GLN A 135 -0.49 18.38 -8.84
N GLN A 136 -0.94 17.59 -7.86
CA GLN A 136 -1.84 16.46 -8.10
C GLN A 136 -3.19 16.96 -8.59
N TRP A 137 -3.77 17.99 -7.94
CA TRP A 137 -5.01 18.61 -8.40
C TRP A 137 -4.91 19.17 -9.83
N LYS A 138 -3.79 19.83 -10.18
CA LYS A 138 -3.54 20.29 -11.56
C LYS A 138 -3.50 19.12 -12.55
N SER A 139 -2.90 17.99 -12.18
CA SER A 139 -2.90 16.77 -13.00
C SER A 139 -4.32 16.24 -13.24
N PHE A 140 -5.15 16.15 -12.20
CA PHE A 140 -6.56 15.73 -12.32
C PHE A 140 -7.41 16.65 -13.20
N VAL A 141 -7.15 17.96 -13.15
CA VAL A 141 -7.81 18.93 -14.03
C VAL A 141 -7.32 18.80 -15.47
N SER A 142 -6.02 18.67 -15.69
CA SER A 142 -5.43 18.56 -17.03
C SER A 142 -5.83 17.28 -17.76
N SER A 143 -6.10 16.20 -17.03
CA SER A 143 -6.58 14.92 -17.56
C SER A 143 -8.09 14.92 -17.84
N GLY A 144 -8.82 15.97 -17.44
CA GLY A 144 -10.26 16.07 -17.60
C GLY A 144 -11.08 15.19 -16.66
N LEU A 145 -10.43 14.56 -15.67
CA LEU A 145 -11.12 13.76 -14.64
C LEU A 145 -11.99 14.64 -13.75
N VAL A 146 -11.47 15.79 -13.36
CA VAL A 146 -12.14 16.77 -12.49
C VAL A 146 -12.16 18.14 -13.19
N ARG A 147 -13.27 18.85 -13.12
CA ARG A 147 -13.37 20.23 -13.64
C ARG A 147 -12.85 21.22 -12.61
N LYS A 148 -12.35 22.38 -13.07
CA LYS A 148 -11.89 23.45 -12.16
C LYS A 148 -12.94 23.84 -11.11
N SER A 149 -14.21 23.90 -11.51
CA SER A 149 -15.34 24.20 -10.60
C SER A 149 -15.62 23.10 -9.57
N GLU A 150 -15.24 21.86 -9.86
CA GLU A 150 -15.45 20.72 -8.96
C GLU A 150 -14.31 20.59 -7.95
N VAL A 151 -13.13 21.14 -8.23
CA VAL A 151 -11.96 21.04 -7.33
C VAL A 151 -12.26 21.66 -5.97
N GLU A 152 -12.85 22.85 -5.94
CA GLU A 152 -13.16 23.54 -4.68
C GLU A 152 -14.15 22.73 -3.83
N PHE A 153 -15.18 22.19 -4.47
CA PHE A 153 -16.12 21.26 -3.83
C PHE A 153 -15.41 20.01 -3.29
N LEU A 154 -14.59 19.33 -4.10
CA LEU A 154 -13.90 18.11 -3.67
C LEU A 154 -12.85 18.36 -2.59
N ARG A 155 -12.23 19.55 -2.55
CA ARG A 155 -11.32 19.98 -1.48
C ARG A 155 -12.04 20.25 -0.17
N SER A 156 -13.25 20.79 -0.23
CA SER A 156 -14.09 20.98 0.96
C SER A 156 -14.45 19.65 1.64
N LEU A 157 -14.36 18.54 0.90
CA LEU A 157 -14.58 17.19 1.39
C LEU A 157 -13.25 16.56 1.83
N GLY A 158 -13.18 16.10 3.09
CA GLY A 158 -12.11 15.21 3.54
C GLY A 158 -12.11 13.88 2.80
N GLY A 159 -11.03 13.10 2.83
CA GLY A 159 -10.86 11.90 1.98
C GLY A 159 -12.03 10.90 2.00
N LEU A 160 -12.48 10.49 3.19
CA LEU A 160 -13.63 9.58 3.35
C LEU A 160 -14.96 10.21 2.90
N GLY A 161 -15.14 11.50 3.17
CA GLY A 161 -16.31 12.26 2.69
C GLY A 161 -16.32 12.37 1.17
N ARG A 162 -15.16 12.57 0.55
CA ARG A 162 -14.98 12.61 -0.90
C ARG A 162 -15.34 11.28 -1.54
N LEU A 163 -14.92 10.15 -0.95
CA LEU A 163 -15.30 8.82 -1.39
C LEU A 163 -16.82 8.64 -1.43
N LEU A 164 -17.49 8.93 -0.31
CA LEU A 164 -18.93 8.78 -0.16
C LEU A 164 -19.72 9.68 -1.11
N VAL A 165 -19.37 10.96 -1.17
CA VAL A 165 -20.12 11.94 -1.96
C VAL A 165 -19.94 11.69 -3.45
N VAL A 166 -18.73 11.37 -3.91
CA VAL A 166 -18.49 11.12 -5.34
C VAL A 166 -19.14 9.81 -5.80
N THR A 167 -19.10 8.75 -4.98
CA THR A 167 -19.81 7.50 -5.30
C THR A 167 -21.32 7.70 -5.32
N GLN A 168 -21.86 8.49 -4.38
CA GLN A 168 -23.27 8.89 -4.40
C GLN A 168 -23.63 9.68 -5.66
N MET A 169 -22.82 10.67 -6.05
CA MET A 169 -23.06 11.45 -7.29
C MET A 169 -23.06 10.54 -8.52
N ALA A 170 -22.20 9.52 -8.58
CA ALA A 170 -22.22 8.55 -9.67
C ALA A 170 -23.55 7.77 -9.72
N GLY A 171 -24.07 7.34 -8.57
CA GLY A 171 -25.38 6.69 -8.45
C GLY A 171 -26.56 7.61 -8.78
N GLU A 172 -26.49 8.88 -8.36
CA GLU A 172 -27.52 9.89 -8.66
C GLU A 172 -27.61 10.16 -10.16
N VAL A 173 -26.49 10.21 -10.86
CA VAL A 173 -26.47 10.33 -12.34
C VAL A 173 -27.19 9.15 -12.99
N VAL A 174 -27.00 7.93 -12.48
CA VAL A 174 -27.69 6.72 -12.98
C VAL A 174 -29.19 6.83 -12.74
N ARG A 175 -29.61 7.22 -11.53
CA ARG A 175 -31.02 7.42 -11.18
C ARG A 175 -31.68 8.46 -12.09
N SER A 176 -31.10 9.65 -12.19
CA SER A 176 -31.63 10.73 -13.03
C SER A 176 -31.67 10.34 -14.50
N ALA A 177 -30.72 9.53 -14.96
CA ALA A 177 -30.74 9.00 -16.32
C ALA A 177 -31.91 8.05 -16.53
N LEU A 178 -32.15 7.08 -15.64
CA LEU A 178 -33.26 6.13 -15.76
C LEU A 178 -34.64 6.81 -15.65
N GLU A 179 -34.77 7.81 -14.78
CA GLU A 179 -35.97 8.65 -14.66
C GLU A 179 -36.25 9.42 -15.96
N ALA A 180 -35.23 10.07 -16.53
CA ALA A 180 -35.33 10.81 -17.79
C ALA A 180 -35.63 9.91 -19.00
N GLU A 181 -35.48 8.59 -18.86
CA GLU A 181 -35.82 7.61 -19.88
C GLU A 181 -37.25 7.07 -19.77
N GLY A 182 -37.97 7.39 -18.70
CA GLY A 182 -39.34 6.90 -18.50
C GLY A 182 -39.44 5.39 -18.44
N LYS A 183 -38.38 4.69 -17.98
CA LYS A 183 -38.43 3.23 -17.79
C LYS A 183 -39.50 2.86 -16.76
N ALA A 184 -40.16 1.73 -16.97
CA ALA A 184 -41.11 1.18 -16.00
C ALA A 184 -40.44 1.02 -14.63
N ASP A 185 -41.18 1.34 -13.56
CA ASP A 185 -40.63 1.44 -12.20
C ASP A 185 -39.89 0.16 -11.78
N ALA A 186 -40.46 -1.03 -12.05
CA ALA A 186 -39.82 -2.30 -11.71
C ALA A 186 -38.46 -2.53 -12.41
N ALA A 187 -38.33 -2.15 -13.69
CA ALA A 187 -37.08 -2.29 -14.42
C ALA A 187 -36.03 -1.26 -13.97
N ARG A 188 -36.47 -0.04 -13.63
CA ARG A 188 -35.61 0.99 -13.05
C ARG A 188 -35.04 0.52 -11.71
N ASP A 189 -35.89 0.02 -10.83
CA ASP A 189 -35.51 -0.34 -9.47
C ASP A 189 -34.56 -1.55 -9.44
N SER A 190 -34.74 -2.51 -10.35
CA SER A 190 -33.80 -3.63 -10.53
C SER A 190 -32.41 -3.15 -10.94
N VAL A 191 -32.32 -2.23 -11.92
CA VAL A 191 -31.02 -1.70 -12.38
C VAL A 191 -30.38 -0.84 -11.29
N LEU A 192 -31.17 -0.04 -10.57
CA LEU A 192 -30.67 0.77 -9.46
C LEU A 192 -30.11 -0.10 -8.34
N THR A 193 -30.80 -1.17 -7.98
CA THR A 193 -30.33 -2.11 -6.95
C THR A 193 -28.99 -2.71 -7.34
N GLU A 194 -28.88 -3.24 -8.57
CA GLU A 194 -27.63 -3.81 -9.07
C GLU A 194 -26.49 -2.78 -9.08
N MET A 195 -26.76 -1.55 -9.50
CA MET A 195 -25.76 -0.47 -9.53
C MET A 195 -25.32 -0.05 -8.11
N VAL A 196 -26.26 0.03 -7.16
CA VAL A 196 -25.97 0.34 -5.76
C VAL A 196 -25.12 -0.76 -5.12
N ASP A 197 -25.45 -2.03 -5.35
CA ASP A 197 -24.67 -3.16 -4.83
C ASP A 197 -23.21 -3.09 -5.29
N ARG A 198 -22.97 -2.74 -6.57
CA ARG A 198 -21.60 -2.55 -7.09
C ARG A 198 -20.88 -1.37 -6.45
N LEU A 199 -21.57 -0.26 -6.18
CA LEU A 199 -20.99 0.88 -5.48
C LEU A 199 -20.66 0.56 -4.02
N LEU A 200 -21.47 -0.27 -3.35
CA LEU A 200 -21.21 -0.74 -1.99
C LEU A 200 -19.97 -1.65 -1.96
N VAL A 201 -19.88 -2.63 -2.86
CA VAL A 201 -18.70 -3.50 -2.99
C VAL A 201 -17.43 -2.68 -3.30
N TYR A 202 -17.54 -1.69 -4.19
CA TYR A 202 -16.44 -0.76 -4.46
C TYR A 202 -15.99 -0.02 -3.20
N LYS A 203 -16.94 0.53 -2.44
CA LYS A 203 -16.67 1.25 -1.19
C LYS A 203 -16.00 0.34 -0.15
N GLU A 204 -16.45 -0.90 0.00
CA GLU A 204 -15.83 -1.88 0.91
C GLU A 204 -14.36 -2.11 0.55
N HIS A 205 -14.06 -2.41 -0.71
CA HIS A 205 -12.67 -2.60 -1.15
C HIS A 205 -11.81 -1.35 -1.00
N HIS A 206 -12.38 -0.16 -1.22
CA HIS A 206 -11.68 1.10 -1.00
C HIS A 206 -11.39 1.34 0.49
N GLN A 207 -12.35 1.05 1.36
CA GLN A 207 -12.20 1.17 2.81
C GLN A 207 -11.14 0.18 3.33
N ASP A 208 -11.20 -1.08 2.90
CA ASP A 208 -10.19 -2.09 3.24
C ASP A 208 -8.78 -1.61 2.87
N LEU A 209 -8.65 -0.97 1.70
CA LEU A 209 -7.37 -0.43 1.22
C LEU A 209 -6.86 0.72 2.11
N LEU A 210 -7.75 1.62 2.53
CA LEU A 210 -7.43 2.69 3.48
C LEU A 210 -7.00 2.11 4.82
N ASP A 211 -7.74 1.14 5.36
CA ASP A 211 -7.45 0.51 6.66
C ASP A 211 -6.10 -0.24 6.62
N LEU A 212 -5.84 -0.98 5.54
CA LEU A 212 -4.57 -1.66 5.31
C LEU A 212 -3.40 -0.68 5.18
N SER A 213 -3.62 0.52 4.67
CA SER A 213 -2.57 1.55 4.56
C SER A 213 -2.30 2.23 5.90
N ALA A 214 -3.32 2.41 6.73
CA ALA A 214 -3.23 3.08 8.03
C ALA A 214 -2.46 2.25 9.08
N VAL A 215 -2.58 0.92 9.04
CA VAL A 215 -1.88 0.03 9.97
C VAL A 215 -0.37 0.11 9.70
N LYS A 216 0.45 0.66 10.59
CA LYS A 216 1.91 0.56 10.45
C LYS A 216 2.36 -0.88 10.74
N VAL A 217 3.37 -1.39 10.02
CA VAL A 217 3.98 -2.69 10.39
C VAL A 217 4.42 -2.57 11.87
N PRO A 218 4.08 -3.53 12.75
CA PRO A 218 4.31 -3.40 14.18
C PRO A 218 5.74 -2.97 14.49
N VAL A 219 5.86 -1.84 15.20
CA VAL A 219 7.09 -1.11 15.51
C VAL A 219 8.13 -1.96 16.23
N HIS A 220 7.71 -3.05 16.89
CA HIS A 220 8.60 -3.98 17.59
C HIS A 220 9.61 -4.70 16.68
N TYR A 221 9.30 -4.92 15.39
CA TYR A 221 10.28 -5.47 14.44
C TYR A 221 11.25 -4.41 13.92
N HIS A 222 10.83 -3.16 13.86
CA HIS A 222 11.66 -2.08 13.32
C HIS A 222 12.82 -1.77 14.26
N HIS A 223 12.60 -1.71 15.58
CA HIS A 223 13.66 -1.49 16.57
C HIS A 223 14.66 -2.66 16.69
N LEU A 224 14.23 -3.89 16.36
CA LEU A 224 15.13 -5.05 16.31
C LEU A 224 16.02 -5.05 15.06
N LEU A 225 15.59 -4.39 13.98
CA LEU A 225 16.30 -4.29 12.70
C LEU A 225 17.10 -2.99 12.54
N THR A 226 16.73 -1.93 13.26
CA THR A 226 17.47 -0.66 13.32
C THR A 226 18.17 -0.55 14.67
N ALA A 227 19.47 -0.84 14.69
CA ALA A 227 20.31 -0.61 15.86
C ALA A 227 20.19 0.85 16.35
N PRO A 228 20.17 1.11 17.67
CA PRO A 228 20.09 2.46 18.22
C PRO A 228 21.42 3.18 17.96
N GLY A 229 21.49 3.98 16.87
CA GLY A 229 22.74 4.67 16.53
C GLY A 229 22.68 5.78 15.48
N LEU A 230 21.57 5.95 14.76
CA LEU A 230 21.42 7.06 13.81
C LEU A 230 20.39 8.06 14.32
N LYS A 231 20.85 8.95 15.22
CA LYS A 231 20.18 10.23 15.44
C LYS A 231 20.23 10.99 14.11
N GLN A 232 19.06 11.26 13.53
CA GLN A 232 18.93 12.24 12.45
C GLN A 232 19.23 13.62 13.04
N SER A 233 20.35 14.21 12.61
CA SER A 233 20.58 15.65 12.61
C SER A 233 20.01 16.25 11.35
#